data_AF-A0A945VBY7-F1
#
_entry.id   AF-A0A945VBY7-F1
#
_cell.length_a   1.000
_cell.length_b   1.000
_cell.length_c   1.000
_cell.angle_alpha   90.00
_cell.angle_beta   90.00
_cell.angle_gamma   90.00
#
_symmetry.space_group_name_H-M   'P 1'
#
loop_
_entity.id
_entity.type
_entity.pdbx_description
1 polymer ?
#
loop_
_entity_poly.entity_id
_entity_poly.type
_entity_poly.pdbx_seq_one_letter_code
_entity_poly.pdbx_strand_id
1 'polypeptide(L)' 'MLTVGLTGFFTSLSLILAIGAQNTMLLRQGLTKQHIFWACIFCSVSDAILILFGIFGFDFAASKIPNLA' A
#
# COMPACT_ATOMS: atom_id res chain seq x y z
N MET A 1 12.44 -13.85 -18.17
CA MET A 1 11.73 -14.69 -17.18
C MET A 1 12.18 -14.40 -15.74
N LEU A 2 13.48 -14.45 -15.45
CA LEU A 2 14.02 -14.11 -14.11
C LEU A 2 13.60 -12.71 -13.62
N THR A 3 13.63 -11.71 -14.50
CA THR A 3 13.26 -10.32 -14.18
C THR A 3 11.81 -10.20 -13.75
N VAL A 4 10.88 -10.87 -14.44
CA VAL A 4 9.44 -10.86 -14.10
C VAL A 4 9.20 -11.52 -12.74
N GLY A 5 9.90 -12.63 -12.47
CA GLY A 5 9.86 -13.30 -11.17
C GLY A 5 10.37 -12.42 -10.04
N LEU A 6 11.50 -11.71 -10.23
CA LEU A 6 12.02 -10.75 -9.26
C LEU A 6 11.06 -9.59 -9.05
N THR A 7 10.54 -8.98 -10.11
CA THR A 7 9.59 -7.87 -10.01
C THR A 7 8.34 -8.30 -9.25
N GLY A 8 7.73 -9.44 -9.61
CA GLY A 8 6.57 -9.97 -8.89
C GLY A 8 6.86 -10.30 -7.43
N PHE A 9 8.04 -10.84 -7.13
CA PHE A 9 8.49 -11.11 -5.77
C PHE A 9 8.61 -9.83 -4.94
N PHE A 10 9.32 -8.81 -5.45
CA PHE A 10 9.49 -7.54 -4.76
C PHE A 10 8.18 -6.78 -4.60
N THR A 11 7.29 -6.80 -5.61
CA THR A 11 5.96 -6.18 -5.51
C THR A 11 5.12 -6.83 -4.43
N SER A 12 5.07 -8.17 -4.39
CA SER A 12 4.33 -8.91 -3.36
C SER A 12 4.92 -8.68 -1.97
N LEU A 13 6.25 -8.66 -1.87
CA LEU A 13 6.96 -8.41 -0.62
C LEU A 13 6.69 -6.99 -0.10
N SER A 14 6.67 -5.99 -0.99
CA SER A 14 6.34 -4.61 -0.65
C SER A 14 4.89 -4.45 -0.17
N LEU A 15 3.92 -5.09 -0.84
CA LEU A 15 2.52 -5.09 -0.41
C LEU A 15 2.36 -5.75 0.98
N ILE A 16 2.94 -6.93 1.19
CA ILE A 16 2.82 -7.65 2.47
C ILE A 16 3.48 -6.87 3.61
N LEU A 17 4.65 -6.28 3.37
CA LEU A 17 5.38 -5.52 4.40
C LEU A 17 4.64 -4.22 4.77
N ALA A 18 4.11 -3.51 3.76
CA ALA A 18 3.34 -2.27 3.97
C ALA A 18 2.02 -2.55 4.70
N ILE A 19 1.27 -3.55 4.25
CA ILE A 19 -0.06 -3.91 4.78
C ILE A 19 0.04 -4.62 6.14
N GLY A 20 1.04 -5.48 6.35
CA GLY A 20 1.15 -6.34 7.53
C GLY A 20 1.36 -5.58 8.84
N ALA A 21 2.18 -4.54 8.85
CA ALA A 21 2.39 -3.72 10.03
C ALA A 21 1.14 -2.90 10.40
N GLN A 22 0.47 -2.33 9.40
CA GLN A 22 -0.71 -1.48 9.57
C GLN A 22 -1.91 -2.28 10.11
N ASN A 23 -2.14 -3.50 9.60
CA ASN A 23 -3.24 -4.36 10.04
C ASN A 23 -3.04 -4.98 11.43
N THR A 24 -1.80 -5.31 11.80
CA THR A 24 -1.50 -5.86 13.14
C THR A 24 -1.64 -4.81 14.24
N MET A 25 -1.35 -3.55 13.92
CA MET A 25 -1.53 -2.42 14.84
C MET A 25 -3.01 -2.14 15.11
N LEU A 26 -3.84 -2.14 14.06
CA LEU A 26 -5.29 -2.00 14.17
C LEU A 26 -5.91 -3.16 14.95
N LEU A 27 -5.45 -4.40 14.73
CA LEU A 27 -5.92 -5.58 15.48
C LEU A 27 -5.53 -5.51 16.97
N ARG A 28 -4.31 -5.04 17.29
CA ARG A 28 -3.88 -4.83 18.68
C ARG A 28 -4.67 -3.74 19.39
N GLN A 29 -4.93 -2.61 18.74
CA GLN A 29 -5.78 -1.55 19.29
C GLN A 29 -7.26 -1.98 19.37
N GLY A 30 -7.71 -2.79 18.41
CA GLY A 30 -8.97 -3.54 18.39
C GLY A 30 -9.19 -4.39 19.63
N LEU A 31 -8.22 -5.26 19.94
CA LEU A 31 -8.25 -6.14 21.12
C LEU A 31 -8.13 -5.37 22.44
N THR A 32 -7.36 -4.30 22.46
CA THR A 32 -7.13 -3.48 23.67
C THR A 32 -8.33 -2.55 23.96
N LYS A 33 -9.33 -2.47 23.07
CA LYS A 33 -10.54 -1.62 23.16
C LYS A 33 -10.28 -0.15 23.50
N GLN A 34 -9.06 0.34 23.29
CA GLN A 34 -8.69 1.73 23.51
C GLN A 34 -8.24 2.35 22.18
N HIS A 35 -8.84 3.49 21.84
CA HIS A 35 -8.50 4.37 20.72
C HIS A 35 -8.55 3.79 19.29
N ILE A 36 -9.38 2.77 19.05
CA ILE A 36 -9.65 2.18 17.72
C ILE A 36 -9.99 3.23 16.66
N PHE A 37 -10.79 4.23 17.02
CA PHE A 37 -11.29 5.23 16.07
C PHE A 37 -10.15 6.05 15.45
N TRP A 38 -9.18 6.46 16.27
CA TRP A 38 -8.02 7.24 15.82
C TRP A 38 -7.07 6.40 14.96
N ALA A 39 -6.86 5.13 15.32
CA ALA A 39 -6.05 4.21 14.53
C ALA A 39 -6.69 3.93 13.16
N CYS A 40 -8.01 3.72 13.12
CA CYS A 40 -8.76 3.50 11.87
C CYS A 40 -8.67 4.70 10.93
N ILE A 41 -8.87 5.92 11.45
CA ILE A 41 -8.76 7.15 10.65
C ILE A 41 -7.35 7.29 10.08
N PHE A 42 -6.33 7.10 10.90
CA PHE A 42 -4.94 7.21 10.44
C PHE A 42 -4.61 6.18 9.34
N CYS A 43 -5.05 4.93 9.54
CA CYS A 43 -4.87 3.86 8.55
C CYS A 43 -5.61 4.17 7.25
N SER A 44 -6.88 4.56 7.32
CA SER A 44 -7.70 4.89 6.16
C SER A 44 -7.14 6.10 5.38
N VAL A 45 -6.61 7.10 6.07
CA VAL A 45 -5.94 8.25 5.44
C VAL A 45 -4.64 7.80 4.76
N SER A 46 -3.84 6.95 5.41
CA SER A 46 -2.61 6.42 4.81
C SER A 46 -2.88 5.61 3.55
N ASP A 47 -3.90 4.73 3.57
CA ASP A 47 -4.31 3.96 2.39
C ASP A 47 -4.83 4.86 1.27
N ALA A 48 -5.64 5.88 1.60
CA ALA A 48 -6.13 6.84 0.62
C ALA A 48 -4.97 7.62 -0.05
N ILE A 49 -3.97 8.05 0.73
CA ILE A 49 -2.78 8.72 0.21
C ILE A 49 -2.00 7.78 -0.71
N LEU A 50 -1.77 6.53 -0.30
CA LEU A 50 -1.05 5.55 -1.12
C LEU A 50 -1.77 5.24 -2.44
N ILE A 51 -3.10 5.11 -2.42
CA ILE A 51 -3.91 4.92 -3.63
C ILE A 51 -3.78 6.12 -4.56
N LEU A 52 -3.93 7.34 -4.04
CA LEU A 52 -3.77 8.57 -4.84
C LEU A 52 -2.37 8.65 -5.43
N PHE A 53 -1.34 8.36 -4.64
CA PHE A 53 0.04 8.37 -5.11
C PHE A 53 0.28 7.31 -6.19
N GLY A 54 -0.34 6.13 -6.07
CA GLY A 54 -0.30 5.09 -7.09
C GLY A 54 -0.96 5.53 -8.39
N ILE A 55 -2.14 6.15 -8.33
CA ILE A 55 -2.88 6.63 -9.52
C ILE A 55 -2.09 7.74 -10.22
N PHE A 56 -1.68 8.77 -9.49
CA PHE A 56 -0.93 9.89 -10.08
C PHE A 56 0.47 9.48 -10.56
N GLY A 57 1.15 8.61 -9.81
CA GLY A 57 2.44 8.08 -10.20
C GLY A 57 2.36 7.22 -11.45
N PHE A 58 1.32 6.40 -11.57
CA PHE A 58 1.07 5.59 -12.75
C PHE A 58 0.68 6.45 -13.97
N ASP A 59 -0.19 7.44 -13.79
CA ASP A 59 -0.57 8.38 -14.85
C ASP A 59 0.65 9.15 -15.39
N PHE A 60 1.50 9.66 -14.49
CA PHE A 60 2.74 10.32 -14.85
C PHE A 60 3.71 9.37 -15.57
N ALA A 61 3.87 8.14 -15.08
CA ALA A 61 4.72 7.12 -15.70
C ALA A 61 4.21 6.73 -17.10
N ALA A 62 2.90 6.56 -17.27
CA ALA A 62 2.26 6.27 -18.54
C ALA A 62 2.43 7.42 -19.55
N SER A 63 2.34 8.68 -19.10
CA SER A 63 2.59 9.85 -19.96
C SER A 63 4.04 9.94 -20.48
N LYS A 64 5.00 9.44 -19.68
CA LYS A 64 6.44 9.46 -20.01
C LYS A 64 6.89 8.25 -20.82
N ILE A 65 6.16 7.14 -20.75
CA ILE A 65 6.48 5.89 -21.44
C ILE A 65 5.36 5.62 -22.48
N PRO A 66 5.51 6.06 -23.74
CA PRO A 66 4.47 5.98 -24.77
C PRO A 66 4.15 4.55 -25.27
N ASN A 67 4.66 3.50 -24.60
CA ASN A 67 4.48 2.08 -24.94
C ASN A 67 3.90 1.26 -23.77
N LEU A 68 3.25 1.90 -22.80
CA LEU A 68 2.68 1.24 -21.62
C LEU A 68 1.19 0.86 -21.78
N ALA A 69 0.54 1.26 -22.89
CA ALA A 69 -0.85 0.96 -23.23
C ALA A 69 -0.94 -0.05 -24.38
#